data_AF-A0A073B0V9-F1
#
_entry.id   AF-A0A073B0V9-F1
#
_cell.length_a   1.000
_cell.length_b   1.000
_cell.length_c   1.000
_cell.angle_alpha   90.00
_cell.angle_beta   90.00
_cell.angle_gamma   90.00
#
_symmetry.space_group_name_H-M   'P 1'
#
loop_
_entity.id
_entity.type
_entity.pdbx_description
1 polymer ?
#
loop_
_entity_poly.entity_id
_entity_poly.type
_entity_poly.pdbx_seq_one_letter_code
_entity_poly.pdbx_strand_id
1 'polypeptide(L)'
;MTLGGIPAANVVLIEVGLAIGFGLFLINQMLWPVSIGIAALAIVIALLRRRGRWFTQWLGLVLEYQFRNHLRSVEPPDLSELDSTVEDKNGDGVISPEENHRVALLRLVVDDLVIARTQDHDRNDVGLAWHNGKWTGVLLVETTKGMLNPVNSSPNLPLSVLAPCLEDRGVVLDAIQVIWHCYPGSAALLSNSAALNSYLELLGPQGTAARRTTWVTVRLDPQQCAKAIGERGGGVLGAHRALIGAMSRVRNALEQQGIPSRPLDPDELLQAGISSAELQSVLRSQWQKPVGLKESWDSVAAGEVGHTSYAITGWPSQLGNSLNALTGIRALSTSIAMSISPVGEEGEVGLRSLVRVSARNQKALDAADKRLKEISTRLGLTLTPLHGSQLAGYAATLPLGGAA
;
A
#
# COMPACT_ATOMS: atom_id res chain seq x y z
N MET A 1 16.59 10.51 3.63
CA MET A 1 17.34 11.03 4.79
C MET A 1 16.89 12.46 5.08
N THR A 2 16.45 12.72 6.31
CA THR A 2 16.02 14.04 6.79
C THR A 2 16.89 14.39 7.99
N LEU A 3 17.55 15.55 7.98
CA LEU A 3 18.24 16.08 9.16
C LEU A 3 17.34 17.15 9.79
N GLY A 4 16.95 16.97 11.06
CA GLY A 4 16.19 17.98 11.81
C GLY A 4 14.85 18.39 11.18
N GLY A 5 14.17 17.48 10.48
CA GLY A 5 12.89 17.76 9.80
C GLY A 5 13.02 18.44 8.42
N ILE A 6 14.25 18.76 7.98
CA ILE A 6 14.55 19.29 6.65
C ILE A 6 15.12 18.15 5.78
N PRO A 7 14.68 17.99 4.51
CA PRO A 7 15.25 16.99 3.62
C PRO A 7 16.71 17.28 3.33
N ALA A 8 17.56 16.24 3.29
CA ALA A 8 18.99 16.40 3.01
C ALA A 8 19.26 17.18 1.70
N ALA A 9 18.41 17.00 0.69
CA ALA A 9 18.49 17.75 -0.56
C ALA A 9 18.39 19.28 -0.39
N ASN A 10 17.66 19.77 0.61
CA ASN A 10 17.54 21.21 0.87
C ASN A 10 18.84 21.74 1.49
N VAL A 11 19.44 20.96 2.38
CA VAL A 11 20.73 21.29 2.99
C VAL A 11 21.81 21.37 1.91
N VAL A 12 21.88 20.36 1.04
CA VAL A 12 22.79 20.34 -0.10
C VAL A 12 22.53 21.53 -1.05
N LEU A 13 21.27 21.87 -1.33
CA LEU A 13 20.96 23.03 -2.17
C LEU A 13 21.47 24.35 -1.56
N ILE A 14 21.35 24.52 -0.24
CA ILE A 14 21.88 25.69 0.46
C ILE A 14 23.41 25.70 0.41
N GLU A 15 24.06 24.57 0.69
CA GLU A 15 25.52 24.44 0.65
C GLU A 15 26.08 24.76 -0.74
N VAL A 16 25.48 24.19 -1.80
CA VAL A 16 25.88 24.46 -3.19
C VAL A 16 25.64 25.93 -3.56
N GLY A 17 24.50 26.50 -3.18
CA GLY A 17 24.19 27.91 -3.41
C GLY A 17 25.19 28.85 -2.75
N LEU A 18 25.57 28.58 -1.50
CA LEU A 18 26.59 29.33 -0.77
C LEU A 18 27.98 29.13 -1.37
N ALA A 19 28.35 27.91 -1.77
CA ALA A 19 29.64 27.63 -2.40
C ALA A 19 29.79 28.36 -3.74
N ILE A 20 28.74 28.37 -4.58
CA ILE A 20 28.74 29.10 -5.85
C ILE A 20 28.82 30.61 -5.60
N GLY A 21 28.01 31.14 -4.66
CA GLY A 21 28.05 32.55 -4.30
C GLY A 21 29.43 32.98 -3.80
N PHE A 22 30.04 32.18 -2.91
CA PHE A 22 31.38 32.46 -2.38
C PHE A 22 32.47 32.34 -3.46
N GLY A 23 32.38 31.33 -4.33
CA GLY A 23 33.31 31.17 -5.45
C GLY A 23 33.27 32.35 -6.43
N LEU A 24 32.08 32.85 -6.77
CA LEU A 24 31.92 34.02 -7.64
C LEU A 24 32.50 35.29 -7.00
N PHE A 25 32.30 35.47 -5.69
CA PHE A 25 32.87 36.58 -4.93
C PHE A 25 34.42 36.52 -4.90
N LEU A 26 35.01 35.33 -4.77
CA LEU A 26 36.46 35.13 -4.80
C LEU A 26 37.07 35.40 -6.17
N ILE A 27 36.37 35.06 -7.26
CA ILE A 27 36.84 35.30 -8.63
C ILE A 27 36.81 36.80 -8.96
N ASN A 28 35.74 37.50 -8.59
CA ASN A 28 35.60 38.92 -8.87
C ASN A 28 34.73 39.63 -7.83
N GLN A 29 35.35 40.53 -7.04
CA GLN A 29 34.67 41.30 -5.99
C GLN A 29 33.54 42.20 -6.52
N MET A 30 33.58 42.57 -7.82
CA MET A 30 32.53 43.37 -8.45
C MET A 30 31.21 42.58 -8.63
N LEU A 31 31.24 41.24 -8.54
CA LEU A 31 30.07 40.36 -8.66
C LEU A 31 29.35 40.12 -7.32
N TRP A 32 29.61 40.92 -6.29
CA TRP A 32 28.98 40.76 -4.97
C TRP A 32 27.42 40.75 -5.01
N PRO A 33 26.72 41.56 -5.83
CA PRO A 33 25.25 41.53 -5.86
C PRO A 33 24.72 40.22 -6.46
N VAL A 34 25.42 39.69 -7.48
CA VAL A 34 25.08 38.42 -8.14
C VAL A 34 25.31 37.25 -7.19
N SER A 35 26.41 37.28 -6.45
CA SER A 35 26.77 36.26 -5.45
C SER A 35 25.72 36.17 -4.33
N ILE A 36 25.33 37.32 -3.78
CA ILE A 36 24.24 37.40 -2.79
C ILE A 36 22.92 36.94 -3.40
N GLY A 37 22.62 37.34 -4.64
CA GLY A 37 21.41 36.93 -5.35
C GLY A 37 21.28 35.41 -5.49
N ILE A 38 22.36 34.72 -5.85
CA ILE A 38 22.38 33.25 -6.00
C ILE A 38 22.22 32.56 -4.64
N ALA A 39 22.95 33.02 -3.61
CA ALA A 39 22.82 32.45 -2.26
C ALA A 39 21.41 32.66 -1.68
N ALA A 40 20.86 33.87 -1.82
CA ALA A 40 19.50 34.18 -1.38
C ALA A 40 18.45 33.36 -2.14
N LEU A 41 18.60 33.22 -3.46
CA LEU A 41 17.72 32.39 -4.27
C LEU A 41 17.75 30.92 -3.85
N ALA A 42 18.94 30.36 -3.58
CA ALA A 42 19.09 28.98 -3.11
C ALA A 42 18.38 28.78 -1.76
N ILE A 43 18.51 29.74 -0.83
CA ILE A 43 17.79 29.72 0.46
C ILE A 43 16.29 29.80 0.24
N VAL A 44 15.80 30.71 -0.62
CA VAL A 44 14.37 30.84 -0.93
C VAL A 44 13.81 29.54 -1.51
N ILE A 45 14.51 28.91 -2.47
CA ILE A 45 14.09 27.63 -3.07
C ILE A 45 14.11 26.50 -2.03
N ALA A 46 15.13 26.44 -1.18
CA ALA A 46 15.25 25.43 -0.14
C ALA A 46 14.16 25.55 0.94
N LEU A 47 13.69 26.76 1.22
CA LEU A 47 12.61 27.04 2.19
C LEU A 47 11.21 27.03 1.57
N LEU A 48 11.12 27.02 0.23
CA LEU A 48 9.84 27.03 -0.47
C LEU A 48 9.06 25.74 -0.20
N ARG A 49 7.86 25.89 0.37
CA ARG A 49 6.95 24.77 0.66
C ARG A 49 5.75 24.84 -0.27
N ARG A 50 5.52 23.78 -1.06
CA ARG A 50 4.41 23.70 -2.03
C ARG A 50 3.56 22.47 -1.73
N ARG A 51 2.27 22.67 -1.44
CA ARG A 51 1.28 21.60 -1.17
C ARG A 51 1.76 20.59 -0.11
N GLY A 52 2.36 21.07 0.98
CA GLY A 52 2.83 20.25 2.10
C GLY A 52 4.22 19.62 1.93
N ARG A 53 4.80 19.62 0.72
CA ARG A 53 6.15 19.10 0.42
C ARG A 53 7.16 20.23 0.21
N TRP A 54 8.43 19.93 0.44
CA TRP A 54 9.53 20.85 0.12
C TRP A 54 9.75 20.91 -1.40
N PHE A 55 10.12 22.07 -1.95
CA PHE A 55 10.24 22.25 -3.40
C PHE A 55 11.24 21.27 -4.04
N THR A 56 12.36 20.99 -3.38
CA THR A 56 13.37 19.99 -3.79
C THR A 56 12.79 18.57 -3.91
N GLN A 57 11.95 18.16 -2.96
CA GLN A 57 11.26 16.87 -3.00
C GLN A 57 10.24 16.83 -4.13
N TRP A 58 9.51 17.94 -4.34
CA TRP A 58 8.58 18.05 -5.46
C TRP A 58 9.30 17.98 -6.80
N LEU A 59 10.41 18.70 -6.96
CA LEU A 59 11.21 18.70 -8.18
C LEU A 59 11.84 17.33 -8.44
N GLY A 60 12.42 16.70 -7.42
CA GLY A 60 12.97 15.35 -7.53
C GLY A 60 11.92 14.33 -7.96
N LEU A 61 10.72 14.40 -7.37
CA LEU A 61 9.60 13.54 -7.76
C LEU A 61 9.13 13.81 -9.19
N VAL A 62 9.04 15.08 -9.60
CA VAL A 62 8.68 15.43 -10.99
C VAL A 62 9.71 14.89 -11.97
N LEU A 63 11.01 15.01 -11.67
CA LEU A 63 12.08 14.49 -12.51
C LEU A 63 12.04 12.96 -12.57
N GLU A 64 11.96 12.30 -11.42
CA GLU A 64 11.86 10.83 -11.34
C GLU A 64 10.62 10.32 -12.09
N TYR A 65 9.49 11.01 -11.93
CA TYR A 65 8.29 10.75 -12.70
C TYR A 65 8.57 10.92 -14.20
N GLN A 66 9.09 12.07 -14.65
CA GLN A 66 9.33 12.32 -16.08
C GLN A 66 10.29 11.32 -16.73
N PHE A 67 11.30 10.84 -16.00
CA PHE A 67 12.32 9.93 -16.54
C PHE A 67 12.00 8.44 -16.42
N ARG A 68 10.98 8.04 -15.62
CA ARG A 68 10.61 6.63 -15.50
C ARG A 68 9.65 6.18 -16.60
N ASN A 69 9.60 4.87 -16.81
CA ASN A 69 8.59 4.29 -17.69
C ASN A 69 7.23 4.24 -16.98
N HIS A 70 6.20 4.76 -17.65
CA HIS A 70 4.84 4.84 -17.14
C HIS A 70 3.93 3.75 -17.69
N LEU A 71 4.42 3.01 -18.68
CA LEU A 71 3.70 1.96 -19.35
C LEU A 71 4.35 0.63 -19.00
N ARG A 72 3.54 -0.29 -18.50
CA ARG A 72 3.90 -1.70 -18.33
C ARG A 72 2.85 -2.51 -19.08
N SER A 73 3.25 -3.63 -19.67
CA SER A 73 2.31 -4.60 -20.20
C SER A 73 2.77 -5.98 -19.77
N VAL A 74 1.79 -6.87 -19.58
CA VAL A 74 2.07 -8.29 -19.43
C VAL A 74 1.29 -9.01 -20.53
N GLU A 75 2.03 -9.73 -21.35
CA GLU A 75 1.52 -10.58 -22.40
C GLU A 75 0.77 -11.78 -21.79
N PRO A 76 -0.28 -12.25 -22.47
CA PRO A 76 -0.97 -13.44 -22.01
C PRO A 76 -0.01 -14.62 -22.08
N PRO A 77 0.06 -15.46 -21.05
CA PRO A 77 0.96 -16.59 -21.05
C PRO A 77 0.44 -17.66 -22.02
N ASP A 78 1.34 -18.45 -22.60
CA ASP A 78 0.95 -19.51 -23.54
C ASP A 78 0.16 -20.59 -22.78
N LEU A 79 -1.15 -20.68 -23.06
CA LEU A 79 -2.10 -21.55 -22.37
C LEU A 79 -1.77 -23.04 -22.50
N SER A 80 -0.82 -23.41 -23.37
CA SER A 80 -0.34 -24.79 -23.51
C SER A 80 0.58 -25.27 -22.38
N GLU A 81 1.17 -24.35 -21.58
CA GLU A 81 2.19 -24.69 -20.57
C GLU A 81 1.78 -24.45 -19.11
N LEU A 82 0.66 -23.74 -18.86
CA LEU A 82 0.22 -23.39 -17.50
C LEU A 82 -0.88 -24.29 -16.95
N ASP A 83 -0.67 -24.77 -15.73
CA ASP A 83 -1.76 -25.25 -14.90
C ASP A 83 -2.36 -24.08 -14.12
N SER A 84 -3.68 -24.06 -13.97
CA SER A 84 -4.39 -23.02 -13.20
C SER A 84 -4.28 -23.25 -11.68
N THR A 85 -3.86 -24.44 -11.28
CA THR A 85 -3.56 -24.85 -9.91
C THR A 85 -2.27 -24.21 -9.41
N VAL A 86 -2.21 -23.88 -8.11
CA VAL A 86 -0.95 -23.44 -7.49
C VAL A 86 -0.13 -24.67 -7.14
N GLU A 87 0.56 -25.18 -8.16
CA GLU A 87 1.54 -26.24 -8.02
C GLU A 87 2.95 -25.68 -8.15
N ASP A 88 3.78 -26.03 -7.18
CA ASP A 88 5.22 -25.84 -7.24
C ASP A 88 5.79 -26.99 -8.08
N LYS A 89 6.11 -26.70 -9.35
CA LYS A 89 6.62 -27.71 -10.29
C LYS A 89 8.05 -28.13 -9.97
N ASN A 90 8.83 -27.26 -9.32
CA ASN A 90 10.27 -27.47 -9.08
C ASN A 90 10.55 -28.07 -7.70
N GLY A 91 9.57 -28.06 -6.80
CA GLY A 91 9.70 -28.54 -5.42
C GLY A 91 10.58 -27.64 -4.53
N ASP A 92 10.88 -26.42 -4.98
CA ASP A 92 11.74 -25.45 -4.28
C ASP A 92 10.93 -24.51 -3.37
N GLY A 93 9.60 -24.68 -3.36
CA GLY A 93 8.65 -23.86 -2.62
C GLY A 93 8.41 -22.50 -3.26
N VAL A 94 8.86 -22.23 -4.48
CA VAL A 94 8.69 -20.93 -5.16
C VAL A 94 7.72 -21.08 -6.32
N ILE A 95 6.71 -20.20 -6.37
CA ILE A 95 5.73 -20.16 -7.45
C ILE A 95 6.12 -19.03 -8.40
N SER A 96 6.60 -19.44 -9.57
CA SER A 96 7.12 -18.54 -10.60
C SER A 96 6.00 -17.98 -11.50
N PRO A 97 6.22 -16.84 -12.19
CA PRO A 97 5.25 -16.30 -13.15
C PRO A 97 4.93 -17.24 -14.30
N GLU A 98 5.90 -18.06 -14.69
CA GLU A 98 5.77 -19.08 -15.75
C GLU A 98 4.88 -20.24 -15.30
N GLU A 99 4.77 -20.47 -14.00
CA GLU A 99 3.98 -21.56 -13.42
C GLU A 99 2.55 -21.11 -13.12
N ASN A 100 2.34 -19.83 -12.79
CA ASN A 100 1.03 -19.33 -12.42
C ASN A 100 0.71 -17.95 -13.04
N HIS A 101 -0.36 -17.91 -13.85
CA HIS A 101 -0.82 -16.70 -14.53
C HIS A 101 -1.19 -15.56 -13.55
N ARG A 102 -1.59 -15.86 -12.30
CA ARG A 102 -1.89 -14.82 -11.30
C ARG A 102 -0.63 -14.09 -10.86
N VAL A 103 0.50 -14.79 -10.73
CA VAL A 103 1.79 -14.16 -10.40
C VAL A 103 2.22 -13.25 -11.54
N ALA A 104 2.18 -13.74 -12.79
CA ALA A 104 2.51 -12.93 -13.97
C ALA A 104 1.65 -11.66 -14.06
N LEU A 105 0.34 -11.78 -13.82
CA LEU A 105 -0.57 -10.64 -13.85
C LEU A 105 -0.33 -9.67 -12.68
N LEU A 106 -0.03 -10.15 -11.48
CA LEU A 106 0.28 -9.30 -10.32
C LEU A 106 1.61 -8.56 -10.47
N ARG A 107 2.56 -9.11 -11.25
CA ARG A 107 3.80 -8.41 -11.62
C ARG A 107 3.59 -7.15 -12.45
N LEU A 108 2.40 -6.96 -13.01
CA LEU A 108 2.02 -5.69 -13.60
C LEU A 108 2.10 -4.54 -12.57
N VAL A 109 1.71 -4.81 -11.31
CA VAL A 109 1.67 -3.83 -10.20
C VAL A 109 2.89 -3.95 -9.29
N VAL A 110 3.34 -5.17 -9.01
CA VAL A 110 4.46 -5.49 -8.11
C VAL A 110 5.53 -6.24 -8.91
N ASP A 111 6.42 -5.50 -9.58
CA ASP A 111 7.30 -6.01 -10.65
C ASP A 111 8.22 -7.19 -10.26
N ASP A 112 8.83 -7.13 -9.08
CA ASP A 112 9.70 -8.19 -8.57
C ASP A 112 8.98 -9.24 -7.69
N LEU A 113 7.65 -9.32 -7.79
CA LEU A 113 6.84 -10.23 -6.96
C LEU A 113 7.28 -11.69 -7.15
N VAL A 114 7.58 -12.35 -6.04
CA VAL A 114 7.76 -13.79 -5.97
C VAL A 114 6.83 -14.32 -4.88
N ILE A 115 6.12 -15.41 -5.15
CA ILE A 115 5.33 -16.10 -4.12
C ILE A 115 6.08 -17.34 -3.70
N ALA A 116 6.20 -17.56 -2.40
CA ALA A 116 6.75 -18.78 -1.84
C ALA A 116 5.70 -19.51 -1.01
N ARG A 117 5.71 -20.84 -1.07
CA ARG A 117 5.00 -21.75 -0.19
C ARG A 117 5.94 -22.14 0.95
N THR A 118 5.42 -22.10 2.16
CA THR A 118 6.06 -22.66 3.35
C THR A 118 4.99 -23.33 4.20
N GLN A 119 5.40 -24.06 5.24
CA GLN A 119 4.47 -24.62 6.22
C GLN A 119 4.68 -23.99 7.58
N ASP A 120 3.60 -23.79 8.31
CA ASP A 120 3.66 -23.39 9.71
C ASP A 120 3.94 -24.60 10.64
N HIS A 121 3.95 -24.36 11.95
CA HIS A 121 4.18 -25.41 12.94
C HIS A 121 3.10 -26.52 12.95
N ASP A 122 1.90 -26.22 12.46
CA ASP A 122 0.77 -27.15 12.38
C ASP A 122 0.73 -27.87 11.02
N ARG A 123 1.74 -27.65 10.17
CA ARG A 123 1.83 -28.15 8.78
C ARG A 123 0.76 -27.60 7.85
N ASN A 124 0.17 -26.45 8.18
CA ASN A 124 -0.69 -25.73 7.25
C ASN A 124 0.19 -24.97 6.24
N ASP A 125 -0.21 -24.99 4.98
CA ASP A 125 0.46 -24.20 3.94
C ASP A 125 0.24 -22.71 4.18
N VAL A 126 1.32 -21.95 4.04
CA VAL A 126 1.34 -20.49 4.17
C VAL A 126 2.02 -19.90 2.95
N GLY A 127 1.33 -18.95 2.31
CA GLY A 127 1.87 -18.13 1.24
C GLY A 127 2.67 -16.95 1.77
N LEU A 128 3.87 -16.75 1.22
CA LEU A 128 4.71 -15.59 1.48
C LEU A 128 4.95 -14.83 0.17
N ALA A 129 4.91 -13.50 0.22
CA ALA A 129 5.24 -12.64 -0.91
C ALA A 129 6.61 -11.97 -0.68
N TRP A 130 7.47 -12.02 -1.69
CA TRP A 130 8.70 -11.25 -1.75
C TRP A 130 8.49 -10.02 -2.63
N HIS A 131 8.88 -8.85 -2.11
CA HIS A 131 8.87 -7.60 -2.87
C HIS A 131 9.88 -6.62 -2.26
N ASN A 132 10.72 -6.01 -3.11
CA ASN A 132 11.71 -5.01 -2.74
C ASN A 132 12.66 -5.50 -1.63
N GLY A 133 13.14 -6.74 -1.75
CA GLY A 133 14.12 -7.29 -0.81
C GLY A 133 13.54 -7.79 0.52
N LYS A 134 12.21 -7.83 0.67
CA LYS A 134 11.53 -8.12 1.94
C LYS A 134 10.47 -9.21 1.78
N TRP A 135 10.33 -10.05 2.81
CA TRP A 135 9.29 -11.06 2.88
C TRP A 135 8.05 -10.53 3.57
N THR A 136 6.87 -10.86 3.06
CA THR A 136 5.58 -10.47 3.61
C THR A 136 4.69 -11.69 3.77
N GLY A 137 4.19 -11.90 4.97
CA GLY A 137 3.15 -12.89 5.26
C GLY A 137 1.82 -12.19 5.53
N VAL A 138 0.70 -12.85 5.23
CA VAL A 138 -0.63 -12.25 5.34
C VAL A 138 -1.55 -13.10 6.20
N LEU A 139 -2.20 -12.44 7.15
CA LEU A 139 -3.29 -12.99 7.94
C LEU A 139 -4.63 -12.46 7.41
N LEU A 140 -5.58 -13.34 7.16
CA LEU A 140 -6.98 -12.97 6.93
C LEU A 140 -7.68 -12.86 8.28
N VAL A 141 -8.33 -11.73 8.54
CA VAL A 141 -9.22 -11.59 9.69
C VAL A 141 -10.56 -12.21 9.34
N GLU A 142 -10.96 -13.20 10.13
CA GLU A 142 -12.22 -13.90 9.91
C GLU A 142 -13.39 -13.06 10.43
N THR A 143 -14.39 -12.85 9.58
CA THR A 143 -15.64 -12.25 10.04
C THR A 143 -16.49 -13.34 10.68
N THR A 144 -16.78 -13.22 11.98
CA THR A 144 -17.73 -14.12 12.65
C THR A 144 -19.05 -14.08 11.87
N LYS A 145 -19.48 -15.24 11.35
CA LYS A 145 -20.76 -15.39 10.62
C LYS A 145 -21.92 -15.33 11.60
N GLY A 146 -22.26 -14.14 12.12
CA GLY A 146 -23.55 -13.91 12.76
C GLY A 146 -24.66 -13.77 11.70
N MET A 147 -25.85 -14.32 11.96
CA MET A 147 -26.99 -14.27 11.00
C MET A 147 -27.41 -12.84 10.62
N LEU A 148 -27.03 -11.84 11.42
CA LEU A 148 -27.22 -10.43 11.17
C LEU A 148 -25.99 -9.71 11.71
N ASN A 149 -25.01 -9.38 10.86
CA ASN A 149 -23.99 -8.42 11.26
C ASN A 149 -24.60 -7.02 11.11
N PRO A 150 -24.79 -6.25 12.21
CA PRO A 150 -25.28 -4.89 12.09
C PRO A 150 -24.34 -4.13 11.15
N VAL A 151 -24.93 -3.40 10.19
CA VAL A 151 -24.24 -2.39 9.38
C VAL A 151 -23.47 -1.54 10.40
N ASN A 152 -22.12 -1.58 10.38
CA ASN A 152 -21.16 -0.93 11.31
C ASN A 152 -20.46 -1.81 12.38
N SER A 153 -20.72 -3.12 12.49
CA SER A 153 -20.13 -3.97 13.56
C SER A 153 -18.74 -4.51 13.28
N SER A 154 -18.11 -3.98 12.24
CA SER A 154 -16.87 -4.52 11.71
C SER A 154 -15.73 -3.87 12.51
N PRO A 155 -14.98 -4.62 13.34
CA PRO A 155 -14.09 -4.05 14.33
C PRO A 155 -13.04 -3.15 13.67
N ASN A 156 -12.81 -1.96 14.25
CA ASN A 156 -11.62 -1.19 13.96
C ASN A 156 -10.47 -1.91 14.63
N LEU A 157 -9.55 -2.48 13.86
CA LEU A 157 -8.40 -3.20 14.39
C LEU A 157 -7.56 -2.26 15.27
N PRO A 158 -7.33 -2.60 16.56
CA PRO A 158 -6.55 -1.77 17.45
C PRO A 158 -5.07 -1.85 17.08
N LEU A 159 -4.57 -0.86 16.32
CA LEU A 159 -3.15 -0.79 15.93
C LEU A 159 -2.20 -0.80 17.13
N SER A 160 -2.66 -0.29 18.28
CA SER A 160 -1.91 -0.31 19.54
C SER A 160 -1.60 -1.73 20.04
N VAL A 161 -2.48 -2.71 19.77
CA VAL A 161 -2.26 -4.11 20.14
C VAL A 161 -1.19 -4.77 19.26
N LEU A 162 -1.00 -4.24 18.05
CA LEU A 162 -0.01 -4.74 17.09
C LEU A 162 1.38 -4.11 17.30
N ALA A 163 1.46 -2.93 17.93
CA ALA A 163 2.73 -2.24 18.15
C ALA A 163 3.79 -3.09 18.89
N PRO A 164 3.47 -3.81 19.98
CA PRO A 164 4.43 -4.69 20.64
C PRO A 164 4.93 -5.86 19.77
N CYS A 165 4.23 -6.18 18.68
CA CYS A 165 4.64 -7.26 17.78
C CYS A 165 5.74 -6.83 16.78
N LEU A 166 6.01 -5.52 16.67
CA LEU A 166 7.04 -4.99 15.76
C LEU A 166 8.44 -5.46 16.12
N GLU A 167 8.72 -5.64 17.41
CA GLU A 167 10.04 -6.05 17.90
C GLU A 167 9.89 -7.16 18.95
N ASP A 168 10.41 -8.35 18.65
CA ASP A 168 10.43 -9.45 19.61
C ASP A 168 11.53 -10.47 19.28
N ARG A 169 12.22 -10.95 20.33
CA ARG A 169 13.25 -12.01 20.26
C ARG A 169 14.28 -11.82 19.14
N GLY A 170 14.81 -10.60 19.01
CA GLY A 170 15.83 -10.25 18.03
C GLY A 170 15.33 -10.12 16.59
N VAL A 171 14.01 -10.19 16.36
CA VAL A 171 13.37 -9.87 15.08
C VAL A 171 12.74 -8.49 15.19
N VAL A 172 13.18 -7.57 14.34
CA VAL A 172 12.60 -6.23 14.15
C VAL A 172 11.91 -6.23 12.79
N LEU A 173 10.59 -6.10 12.81
CA LEU A 173 9.77 -6.08 11.59
C LEU A 173 9.93 -4.75 10.86
N ASP A 174 9.86 -4.81 9.54
CA ASP A 174 9.82 -3.62 8.70
C ASP A 174 8.51 -2.86 8.89
N ALA A 175 7.40 -3.60 8.92
CA ALA A 175 6.07 -3.06 9.14
C ALA A 175 5.05 -4.14 9.50
N ILE A 176 4.00 -3.73 10.20
CA ILE A 176 2.72 -4.44 10.26
C ILE A 176 1.67 -3.55 9.63
N GLN A 177 0.92 -4.05 8.65
CA GLN A 177 -0.09 -3.27 7.94
C GLN A 177 -1.46 -3.92 7.99
N VAL A 178 -2.47 -3.13 8.36
CA VAL A 178 -3.88 -3.51 8.29
C VAL A 178 -4.46 -2.95 6.99
N ILE A 179 -4.97 -3.83 6.12
CA ILE A 179 -5.59 -3.47 4.85
C ILE A 179 -7.08 -3.83 4.90
N TRP A 180 -7.93 -2.84 4.67
CA TRP A 180 -9.35 -3.04 4.42
C TRP A 180 -9.61 -2.89 2.93
N HIS A 181 -10.24 -3.89 2.32
CA HIS A 181 -10.67 -3.81 0.94
C HIS A 181 -12.19 -3.98 0.85
N CYS A 182 -12.83 -2.95 0.31
CA CYS A 182 -14.24 -2.71 0.49
C CYS A 182 -14.95 -2.60 -0.86
N TYR A 183 -16.03 -3.35 -1.02
CA TYR A 183 -16.98 -3.21 -2.13
C TYR A 183 -18.29 -2.58 -1.60
N PRO A 184 -18.64 -1.37 -2.07
CA PRO A 184 -19.91 -0.73 -1.68
C PRO A 184 -21.08 -1.42 -2.39
N GLY A 185 -22.18 -1.70 -1.68
CA GLY A 185 -23.36 -2.34 -2.30
C GLY A 185 -23.97 -1.50 -3.42
N SER A 186 -23.88 -0.17 -3.29
CA SER A 186 -24.37 0.79 -4.29
C SER A 186 -23.68 0.71 -5.65
N ALA A 187 -22.50 0.07 -5.74
CA ALA A 187 -21.78 -0.06 -7.01
C ALA A 187 -22.39 -1.08 -7.97
N ALA A 188 -23.17 -2.04 -7.44
CA ALA A 188 -23.90 -3.00 -8.27
C ALA A 188 -25.15 -2.40 -8.93
N LEU A 189 -25.63 -1.25 -8.42
CA LEU A 189 -26.87 -0.61 -8.87
C LEU A 189 -26.59 0.43 -9.95
N LEU A 190 -27.49 0.54 -10.93
CA LEU A 190 -27.44 1.59 -11.96
C LEU A 190 -27.63 2.98 -11.32
N SER A 191 -26.87 3.97 -11.80
CA SER A 191 -26.81 5.32 -11.22
C SER A 191 -28.14 6.07 -11.20
N ASN A 192 -29.09 5.72 -12.09
CA ASN A 192 -30.39 6.39 -12.20
C ASN A 192 -31.55 5.48 -11.79
N SER A 193 -31.29 4.43 -11.01
CA SER A 193 -32.34 3.46 -10.61
C SER A 193 -33.05 3.89 -9.33
N ALA A 194 -34.37 3.64 -9.25
CA ALA A 194 -35.14 3.82 -8.02
C ALA A 194 -34.63 2.93 -6.87
N ALA A 195 -34.05 1.76 -7.21
CA ALA A 195 -33.39 0.87 -6.27
C ALA A 195 -32.19 1.54 -5.58
N LEU A 196 -31.38 2.31 -6.32
CA LEU A 196 -30.27 3.06 -5.74
C LEU A 196 -30.77 4.13 -4.76
N ASN A 197 -31.81 4.89 -5.13
CA ASN A 197 -32.38 5.91 -4.26
C ASN A 197 -32.90 5.29 -2.95
N SER A 198 -33.67 4.19 -3.06
CA SER A 198 -34.20 3.47 -1.90
C SER A 198 -33.08 2.89 -1.02
N TYR A 199 -32.02 2.36 -1.64
CA TYR A 199 -30.85 1.84 -0.92
C TYR A 199 -30.12 2.94 -0.15
N LEU A 200 -29.92 4.12 -0.76
CA LEU A 200 -29.26 5.25 -0.12
C LEU A 200 -30.13 5.88 0.99
N GLU A 201 -31.44 5.91 0.81
CA GLU A 201 -32.39 6.34 1.85
C GLU A 201 -32.34 5.44 3.08
N LEU A 202 -32.25 4.12 2.87
CA LEU A 202 -32.17 3.13 3.95
C LEU A 202 -30.84 3.18 4.71
N LEU A 203 -29.71 3.39 4.01
CA LEU A 203 -28.39 3.44 4.63
C LEU A 203 -28.13 4.75 5.40
N GLY A 204 -28.85 5.82 5.06
CA GLY A 204 -28.62 7.13 5.65
C GLY A 204 -27.21 7.71 5.36
N PRO A 205 -26.74 8.69 6.17
CA PRO A 205 -25.51 9.45 5.91
C PRO A 205 -24.19 8.67 6.06
N GLN A 206 -24.26 7.42 6.51
CA GLN A 206 -23.15 6.57 6.93
C GLN A 206 -23.15 5.30 6.09
N GLY A 207 -22.90 5.45 4.79
CA GLY A 207 -22.76 4.31 3.89
C GLY A 207 -21.58 3.43 4.33
N THR A 208 -21.86 2.14 4.51
CA THR A 208 -20.85 1.12 4.84
C THR A 208 -20.72 0.15 3.66
N ALA A 209 -19.52 -0.41 3.48
CA ALA A 209 -19.28 -1.43 2.46
C ALA A 209 -20.23 -2.62 2.61
N ALA A 210 -20.76 -3.13 1.50
CA ALA A 210 -21.55 -4.37 1.51
C ALA A 210 -20.66 -5.60 1.76
N ARG A 211 -19.41 -5.54 1.29
CA ARG A 211 -18.38 -6.54 1.57
C ARG A 211 -17.10 -5.83 2.00
N ARG A 212 -16.54 -6.22 3.13
CA ARG A 212 -15.24 -5.79 3.62
C ARG A 212 -14.38 -7.01 3.90
N THR A 213 -13.27 -7.13 3.19
CA THR A 213 -12.20 -8.09 3.53
C THR A 213 -11.12 -7.34 4.31
N THR A 214 -10.61 -7.96 5.37
CA THR A 214 -9.57 -7.36 6.21
C THR A 214 -8.36 -8.28 6.25
N TRP A 215 -7.21 -7.75 5.86
CA TRP A 215 -5.93 -8.44 5.91
C TRP A 215 -4.99 -7.74 6.87
N VAL A 216 -4.15 -8.51 7.56
CA VAL A 216 -3.02 -8.00 8.33
C VAL A 216 -1.75 -8.57 7.71
N THR A 217 -0.93 -7.71 7.12
CA THR A 217 0.35 -8.08 6.55
C THR A 217 1.46 -7.86 7.57
N VAL A 218 2.41 -8.78 7.60
CA VAL A 218 3.60 -8.76 8.46
C VAL A 218 4.80 -8.78 7.54
N ARG A 219 5.59 -7.70 7.54
CA ARG A 219 6.73 -7.53 6.63
C ARG A 219 8.04 -7.61 7.39
N LEU A 220 8.96 -8.43 6.90
CA LEU A 220 10.27 -8.68 7.48
C LEU A 220 11.37 -8.33 6.46
N ASP A 221 12.33 -7.53 6.91
CA ASP A 221 13.57 -7.25 6.18
C ASP A 221 14.68 -8.23 6.62
N PRO A 222 15.12 -9.14 5.74
CA PRO A 222 16.16 -10.11 6.09
C PRO A 222 17.49 -9.47 6.50
N GLN A 223 17.81 -8.29 5.98
CA GLN A 223 19.08 -7.61 6.30
C GLN A 223 19.10 -7.13 7.75
N GLN A 224 17.96 -6.60 8.23
CA GLN A 224 17.82 -6.14 9.62
C GLN A 224 17.70 -7.31 10.61
N CYS A 225 17.22 -8.46 10.16
CA CYS A 225 17.00 -9.65 10.99
C CYS A 225 18.07 -10.74 10.83
N ALA A 226 19.26 -10.42 10.31
CA ALA A 226 20.26 -11.41 9.92
C ALA A 226 20.67 -12.38 11.06
N LYS A 227 20.86 -11.87 12.29
CA LYS A 227 21.20 -12.69 13.46
C LYS A 227 20.09 -13.69 13.80
N ALA A 228 18.86 -13.21 13.90
CA ALA A 228 17.69 -14.05 14.20
C ALA A 228 17.43 -15.09 13.10
N ILE A 229 17.72 -14.75 11.84
CA ILE A 229 17.64 -15.69 10.70
C ILE A 229 18.73 -16.76 10.81
N GLY A 230 19.96 -16.38 11.16
CA GLY A 230 21.08 -17.30 11.39
C GLY A 230 20.76 -18.33 12.47
N GLU A 231 20.20 -17.90 13.60
CA GLU A 231 19.74 -18.78 14.69
C GLU A 231 18.63 -19.75 14.26
N ARG A 232 17.94 -19.47 13.15
CA ARG A 232 16.84 -20.28 12.59
C ARG A 232 17.26 -21.11 11.37
N GLY A 233 18.58 -21.34 11.20
CA GLY A 233 19.15 -22.15 10.14
C GLY A 233 19.63 -21.37 8.92
N GLY A 234 19.52 -20.04 8.93
CA GLY A 234 20.05 -19.18 7.88
C GLY A 234 19.26 -19.19 6.56
N GLY A 235 19.72 -18.36 5.62
CA GLY A 235 19.16 -18.27 4.26
C GLY A 235 17.66 -17.95 4.19
N VAL A 236 17.04 -18.36 3.10
CA VAL A 236 15.60 -18.12 2.82
C VAL A 236 14.70 -18.86 3.82
N LEU A 237 15.01 -20.13 4.12
CA LEU A 237 14.23 -20.92 5.07
C LEU A 237 14.27 -20.35 6.50
N GLY A 238 15.42 -19.83 6.95
CA GLY A 238 15.54 -19.12 8.22
C GLY A 238 14.70 -17.85 8.26
N ALA A 239 14.64 -17.11 7.14
CA ALA A 239 13.77 -15.94 6.99
C ALA A 239 12.28 -16.32 7.04
N HIS A 240 11.87 -17.39 6.36
CA HIS A 240 10.50 -17.90 6.40
C HIS A 240 10.11 -18.29 7.83
N ARG A 241 10.97 -19.04 8.55
CA ARG A 241 10.74 -19.41 9.95
C ARG A 241 10.63 -18.19 10.87
N ALA A 242 11.47 -17.18 10.68
CA ALA A 242 11.41 -15.93 11.45
C ALA A 242 10.07 -15.21 11.22
N LEU A 243 9.63 -15.14 9.96
CA LEU A 243 8.38 -14.50 9.58
C LEU A 243 7.14 -15.26 10.07
N ILE A 244 7.11 -16.60 9.96
CA ILE A 244 6.04 -17.44 10.53
C ILE A 244 5.92 -17.21 12.04
N GLY A 245 7.05 -17.15 12.75
CA GLY A 245 7.07 -16.83 14.18
C GLY A 245 6.47 -15.45 14.47
N ALA A 246 6.79 -14.44 13.67
CA ALA A 246 6.21 -13.12 13.80
C ALA A 246 4.69 -13.09 13.50
N MET A 247 4.25 -13.79 12.46
CA MET A 247 2.82 -13.92 12.13
C MET A 247 2.04 -14.61 13.25
N SER A 248 2.59 -15.66 13.86
CA SER A 248 1.96 -16.34 15.00
C SER A 248 1.77 -15.38 16.18
N ARG A 249 2.74 -14.50 16.46
CA ARG A 249 2.59 -13.47 17.52
C ARG A 249 1.50 -12.46 17.20
N VAL A 250 1.47 -11.94 15.97
CA VAL A 250 0.44 -11.01 15.51
C VAL A 250 -0.94 -11.66 15.61
N ARG A 251 -1.07 -12.91 15.16
CA ARG A 251 -2.31 -13.70 15.28
C ARG A 251 -2.74 -13.84 16.75
N ASN A 252 -1.82 -14.24 17.64
CA ASN A 252 -2.12 -14.40 19.06
C ASN A 252 -2.55 -13.06 19.71
N ALA A 253 -1.94 -11.94 19.33
CA ALA A 253 -2.32 -10.61 19.81
C ALA A 253 -3.74 -10.21 19.36
N LEU A 254 -4.13 -10.57 18.14
CA LEU A 254 -5.49 -10.39 17.62
C LEU A 254 -6.51 -11.31 18.31
N GLU A 255 -6.16 -12.59 18.50
CA GLU A 255 -7.01 -13.58 19.18
C GLU A 255 -7.32 -13.17 20.63
N GLN A 256 -6.35 -12.59 21.34
CA GLN A 256 -6.54 -12.04 22.69
C GLN A 256 -7.59 -10.91 22.73
N GLN A 257 -7.82 -10.22 21.60
CA GLN A 257 -8.85 -9.21 21.45
C GLN A 257 -10.17 -9.78 20.86
N GLY A 258 -10.28 -11.10 20.75
CA GLY A 258 -11.44 -11.76 20.16
C GLY A 258 -11.54 -11.58 18.64
N ILE A 259 -10.42 -11.28 17.96
CA ILE A 259 -10.36 -11.12 16.50
C ILE A 259 -9.71 -12.37 15.91
N PRO A 260 -10.52 -13.37 15.49
CA PRO A 260 -9.98 -14.58 14.87
C PRO A 260 -9.27 -14.22 13.56
N SER A 261 -8.09 -14.80 13.36
CA SER A 261 -7.34 -14.61 12.12
C SER A 261 -6.51 -15.84 11.78
N ARG A 262 -6.25 -16.05 10.50
CA ARG A 262 -5.47 -17.18 10.01
C ARG A 262 -4.52 -16.78 8.89
N PRO A 263 -3.37 -17.43 8.73
CA PRO A 263 -2.53 -17.22 7.56
C PRO A 263 -3.27 -17.56 6.26
N LEU A 264 -2.93 -16.85 5.19
CA LEU A 264 -3.33 -17.21 3.83
C LEU A 264 -2.38 -18.27 3.28
N ASP A 265 -2.94 -19.28 2.64
CA ASP A 265 -2.15 -20.18 1.79
C ASP A 265 -1.70 -19.45 0.50
N PRO A 266 -0.82 -20.04 -0.33
CA PRO A 266 -0.35 -19.39 -1.56
C PRO A 266 -1.46 -19.04 -2.56
N ASP A 267 -2.49 -19.88 -2.66
CA ASP A 267 -3.62 -19.71 -3.56
C ASP A 267 -4.51 -18.54 -3.14
N GLU A 268 -4.82 -18.48 -1.85
CA GLU A 268 -5.59 -17.41 -1.24
C GLU A 268 -4.82 -16.09 -1.23
N LEU A 269 -3.51 -16.11 -1.05
CA LEU A 269 -2.65 -14.93 -1.14
C LEU A 269 -2.72 -14.34 -2.55
N LEU A 270 -2.59 -15.17 -3.58
CA LEU A 270 -2.74 -14.75 -4.98
C LEU A 270 -4.14 -14.20 -5.25
N GLN A 271 -5.19 -14.85 -4.73
CA GLN A 271 -6.56 -14.39 -4.88
C GLN A 271 -6.81 -13.05 -4.15
N ALA A 272 -6.21 -12.85 -2.98
CA ALA A 272 -6.24 -11.59 -2.25
C ALA A 272 -5.53 -10.47 -3.04
N GLY A 273 -4.38 -10.78 -3.63
CA GLY A 273 -3.68 -9.90 -4.56
C GLY A 273 -4.56 -9.49 -5.75
N ILE A 274 -5.12 -10.46 -6.48
CA ILE A 274 -5.92 -10.21 -7.69
C ILE A 274 -7.18 -9.41 -7.38
N SER A 275 -7.88 -9.75 -6.30
CA SER A 275 -9.11 -9.05 -5.90
C SER A 275 -8.83 -7.61 -5.49
N SER A 276 -7.83 -7.39 -4.63
CA SER A 276 -7.43 -6.03 -4.24
C SER A 276 -6.88 -5.22 -5.42
N ALA A 277 -6.20 -5.87 -6.37
CA ALA A 277 -5.76 -5.25 -7.62
C ALA A 277 -6.90 -4.96 -8.62
N GLU A 278 -8.13 -5.41 -8.37
CA GLU A 278 -9.25 -5.32 -9.32
C GLU A 278 -8.95 -5.93 -10.70
N LEU A 279 -8.06 -6.93 -10.75
CA LEU A 279 -7.65 -7.60 -11.98
C LEU A 279 -8.49 -8.84 -12.31
N GLN A 280 -9.56 -9.10 -11.53
CA GLN A 280 -10.41 -10.27 -11.70
C GLN A 280 -11.09 -10.33 -13.09
N SER A 281 -11.41 -9.18 -13.70
CA SER A 281 -12.02 -9.14 -15.04
C SER A 281 -11.10 -9.71 -16.11
N VAL A 282 -9.79 -9.49 -16.00
CA VAL A 282 -8.77 -10.02 -16.91
C VAL A 282 -8.77 -11.55 -16.90
N LEU A 283 -8.79 -12.13 -15.69
CA LEU A 283 -8.81 -13.59 -15.53
C LEU A 283 -10.13 -14.19 -16.05
N ARG A 284 -11.26 -13.49 -15.85
CA ARG A 284 -12.56 -13.93 -16.37
C ARG A 284 -12.64 -13.90 -17.90
N SER A 285 -11.95 -12.99 -18.56
CA SER A 285 -11.88 -12.94 -20.03
C SER A 285 -10.82 -13.89 -20.61
N GLN A 286 -10.41 -14.91 -19.83
CA GLN A 286 -9.38 -15.89 -20.19
C GLN A 286 -8.03 -15.26 -20.60
N TRP A 287 -7.80 -14.01 -20.19
CA TRP A 287 -6.61 -13.23 -20.50
C TRP A 287 -6.09 -13.45 -21.93
N GLN A 288 -6.94 -13.24 -22.94
CA GLN A 288 -6.57 -13.50 -24.34
C GLN A 288 -5.76 -12.36 -25.00
N LYS A 289 -5.66 -11.21 -24.34
CA LYS A 289 -4.99 -10.00 -24.86
C LYS A 289 -4.00 -9.47 -23.83
N PRO A 290 -2.90 -8.81 -24.28
CA PRO A 290 -1.99 -8.12 -23.37
C PRO A 290 -2.75 -7.14 -22.48
N VAL A 291 -2.39 -7.12 -21.21
CA VAL A 291 -2.97 -6.19 -20.24
C VAL A 291 -1.93 -5.13 -19.89
N GLY A 292 -2.31 -3.89 -20.11
CA GLY A 292 -1.48 -2.73 -19.82
C GLY A 292 -1.73 -2.14 -18.43
N LEU A 293 -0.70 -1.53 -17.89
CA LEU A 293 -0.75 -0.58 -16.80
C LEU A 293 -0.18 0.74 -17.29
N LYS A 294 -0.93 1.82 -17.07
CA LYS A 294 -0.55 3.18 -17.42
C LYS A 294 -0.63 4.05 -16.18
N GLU A 295 0.52 4.52 -15.73
CA GLU A 295 0.59 5.55 -14.70
C GLU A 295 0.45 6.95 -15.32
N SER A 296 -0.42 7.74 -14.70
CA SER A 296 -0.58 9.18 -14.93
C SER A 296 -0.22 9.93 -13.65
N TRP A 297 -0.14 11.25 -13.73
CA TRP A 297 0.31 12.06 -12.60
C TRP A 297 -0.61 11.94 -11.37
N ASP A 298 -1.90 11.68 -11.56
CA ASP A 298 -2.94 11.66 -10.52
C ASP A 298 -3.67 10.32 -10.38
N SER A 299 -3.39 9.37 -11.26
CA SER A 299 -4.06 8.07 -11.31
C SER A 299 -3.18 6.99 -11.95
N VAL A 300 -3.53 5.73 -11.74
CA VAL A 300 -2.98 4.57 -12.48
C VAL A 300 -4.14 3.79 -13.05
N ALA A 301 -4.08 3.44 -14.33
CA ALA A 301 -5.01 2.49 -14.93
C ALA A 301 -4.32 1.13 -15.05
N ALA A 302 -4.95 0.06 -14.55
CA ALA A 302 -4.51 -1.32 -14.73
C ALA A 302 -5.65 -2.10 -15.41
N GLY A 303 -5.42 -2.56 -16.64
CA GLY A 303 -6.50 -3.05 -17.50
C GLY A 303 -7.56 -1.97 -17.73
N GLU A 304 -8.81 -2.26 -17.36
CA GLU A 304 -9.94 -1.34 -17.51
C GLU A 304 -10.23 -0.53 -16.23
N VAL A 305 -9.49 -0.76 -15.14
CA VAL A 305 -9.77 -0.14 -13.84
C VAL A 305 -8.78 0.98 -13.59
N GLY A 306 -9.31 2.17 -13.30
CA GLY A 306 -8.55 3.32 -12.84
C GLY A 306 -8.47 3.34 -11.32
N HIS A 307 -7.33 3.74 -10.79
CA HIS A 307 -7.02 3.84 -9.37
C HIS A 307 -6.46 5.22 -9.04
N THR A 308 -6.87 5.77 -7.91
CA THR A 308 -6.23 6.95 -7.33
C THR A 308 -6.00 6.75 -5.84
N SER A 309 -4.82 7.16 -5.37
CA SER A 309 -4.31 6.90 -4.03
C SER A 309 -3.97 8.21 -3.32
N TYR A 310 -4.28 8.25 -2.02
CA TYR A 310 -4.09 9.38 -1.12
C TYR A 310 -3.39 8.91 0.14
N ALA A 311 -2.47 9.71 0.66
CA ALA A 311 -1.98 9.55 2.02
C ALA A 311 -2.90 10.31 3.00
N ILE A 312 -3.22 9.67 4.12
CA ILE A 312 -3.84 10.35 5.27
C ILE A 312 -2.70 10.98 6.07
N THR A 313 -2.59 12.31 6.00
CA THR A 313 -1.51 13.08 6.65
C THR A 313 -1.97 13.84 7.88
N GLY A 314 -3.28 13.93 8.11
CA GLY A 314 -3.87 14.55 9.30
C GLY A 314 -5.02 13.71 9.82
N TRP A 315 -4.96 13.39 11.11
CA TRP A 315 -5.95 12.60 11.82
C TRP A 315 -6.79 13.48 12.77
N PRO A 316 -8.10 13.20 12.93
CA PRO A 316 -8.90 13.84 13.96
C PRO A 316 -8.42 13.39 15.35
N SER A 317 -8.67 14.22 16.37
CA SER A 317 -8.32 13.94 17.77
C SER A 317 -9.07 12.74 18.37
N GLN A 318 -10.16 12.27 17.75
CA GLN A 318 -10.90 11.08 18.16
C GLN A 318 -11.17 10.18 16.93
N LEU A 319 -10.66 8.94 16.96
CA LEU A 319 -10.76 7.96 15.87
C LEU A 319 -12.10 7.20 15.80
N GLY A 320 -12.98 7.38 16.79
CA GLY A 320 -13.91 6.35 17.26
C GLY A 320 -14.87 5.70 16.26
N ASN A 321 -15.22 6.33 15.13
CA ASN A 321 -16.13 5.77 14.12
C ASN A 321 -15.87 6.30 12.69
N SER A 322 -14.73 6.97 12.46
CA SER A 322 -14.56 7.87 11.31
C SER A 322 -14.22 7.15 10.00
N LEU A 323 -13.42 6.07 10.02
CA LEU A 323 -12.93 5.44 8.79
C LEU A 323 -13.98 4.59 8.05
N ASN A 324 -14.99 4.06 8.73
CA ASN A 324 -16.03 3.25 8.09
C ASN A 324 -16.79 4.04 7.01
N ALA A 325 -16.95 5.36 7.17
CA ALA A 325 -17.59 6.22 6.18
C ALA A 325 -16.79 6.31 4.85
N LEU A 326 -15.48 6.04 4.87
CA LEU A 326 -14.67 5.97 3.65
C LEU A 326 -14.94 4.67 2.88
N THR A 327 -15.42 3.62 3.54
CA THR A 327 -15.64 2.30 2.91
C THR A 327 -16.88 2.24 2.02
N GLY A 328 -17.81 3.19 2.18
CA GLY A 328 -19.06 3.27 1.42
C GLY A 328 -19.04 4.19 0.20
N ILE A 329 -17.86 4.67 -0.23
CA ILE A 329 -17.75 5.52 -1.43
C ILE A 329 -18.20 4.72 -2.64
N ARG A 330 -19.19 5.22 -3.38
CA ARG A 330 -19.73 4.58 -4.59
C ARG A 330 -18.72 4.63 -5.75
N ALA A 331 -17.72 3.77 -5.67
CA ALA A 331 -16.74 3.43 -6.70
C ALA A 331 -16.78 1.93 -6.96
N LEU A 332 -15.86 1.38 -7.75
CA LEU A 332 -15.71 -0.08 -7.87
C LEU A 332 -15.32 -0.68 -6.51
N SER A 333 -14.28 -0.12 -5.89
CA SER A 333 -13.83 -0.49 -4.55
C SER A 333 -13.09 0.65 -3.86
N THR A 334 -12.98 0.54 -2.54
CA THR A 334 -12.12 1.40 -1.71
C THR A 334 -11.20 0.52 -0.88
N SER A 335 -9.91 0.83 -0.89
CA SER A 335 -8.90 0.17 -0.07
C SER A 335 -8.30 1.16 0.92
N ILE A 336 -8.23 0.78 2.19
CA ILE A 336 -7.60 1.58 3.24
C ILE A 336 -6.47 0.75 3.82
N ALA A 337 -5.26 1.27 3.83
CA ALA A 337 -4.10 0.58 4.37
C ALA A 337 -3.48 1.42 5.48
N MET A 338 -3.34 0.86 6.68
CA MET A 338 -2.73 1.50 7.84
C MET A 338 -1.51 0.68 8.25
N SER A 339 -0.33 1.26 8.19
CA SER A 339 0.94 0.60 8.45
C SER A 339 1.62 1.22 9.66
N ILE A 340 2.02 0.37 10.61
CA ILE A 340 2.89 0.73 11.72
C ILE A 340 4.29 0.18 11.47
N SER A 341 5.31 0.96 11.80
CA SER A 341 6.73 0.61 11.62
C SER A 341 7.53 1.11 12.82
N PRO A 342 8.66 0.44 13.17
CA PRO A 342 9.50 0.91 14.26
C PRO A 342 10.08 2.29 13.93
N VAL A 343 10.09 3.18 14.90
CA VAL A 343 10.81 4.45 14.89
C VAL A 343 11.80 4.31 16.03
N GLY A 344 13.09 4.64 15.84
CA GLY A 344 14.17 4.27 16.78
C GLY A 344 14.09 4.85 18.21
N GLU A 345 12.94 5.36 18.63
CA GLU A 345 12.61 5.81 19.97
C GLU A 345 11.68 4.80 20.66
N GLU A 346 11.97 4.50 21.93
CA GLU A 346 11.29 3.45 22.68
C GLU A 346 9.82 3.84 22.97
N GLY A 347 8.88 3.01 22.51
CA GLY A 347 7.44 3.21 22.71
C GLY A 347 6.75 4.08 21.64
N GLU A 348 7.48 4.60 20.66
CA GLU A 348 6.91 5.30 19.51
C GLU A 348 6.89 4.41 18.25
N VAL A 349 5.83 4.53 17.45
CA VAL A 349 5.70 3.83 16.17
C VAL A 349 5.35 4.81 15.07
N GLY A 350 5.95 4.60 13.91
CA GLY A 350 5.66 5.37 12.71
C GLY A 350 4.35 4.88 12.11
N LEU A 351 3.34 5.74 12.05
CA LEU A 351 2.06 5.46 11.40
C LEU A 351 2.04 6.05 9.98
N ARG A 352 1.85 5.19 8.98
CA ARG A 352 1.51 5.59 7.61
C ARG A 352 0.13 5.10 7.26
N SER A 353 -0.64 5.88 6.53
CA SER A 353 -1.97 5.43 6.11
C SER A 353 -2.35 5.94 4.74
N LEU A 354 -2.95 5.05 3.95
CA LEU A 354 -3.30 5.26 2.56
C LEU A 354 -4.78 4.94 2.34
N VAL A 355 -5.39 5.67 1.41
CA VAL A 355 -6.71 5.36 0.86
C VAL A 355 -6.57 5.30 -0.65
N ARG A 356 -6.97 4.18 -1.24
CA ARG A 356 -7.11 4.01 -2.69
C ARG A 356 -8.58 3.85 -3.05
N VAL A 357 -9.00 4.55 -4.09
CA VAL A 357 -10.31 4.38 -4.71
C VAL A 357 -10.10 3.84 -6.12
N SER A 358 -10.88 2.82 -6.48
CA SER A 358 -10.83 2.18 -7.79
C SER A 358 -12.16 2.36 -8.51
N ALA A 359 -12.14 2.60 -9.82
CA ALA A 359 -13.36 2.74 -10.63
C ALA A 359 -13.17 2.21 -12.05
N ARG A 360 -14.27 1.75 -12.67
CA ARG A 360 -14.26 1.14 -14.02
C ARG A 360 -14.04 2.12 -15.17
N ASN A 361 -14.10 3.43 -14.91
CA ASN A 361 -13.88 4.47 -15.91
C ASN A 361 -13.51 5.78 -15.22
N GLN A 362 -12.93 6.71 -16.00
CA GLN A 362 -12.45 7.99 -15.48
C GLN A 362 -13.56 8.81 -14.83
N LYS A 363 -14.75 8.90 -15.44
CA LYS A 363 -15.88 9.68 -14.91
C LYS A 363 -16.30 9.20 -13.52
N ALA A 364 -16.34 7.89 -13.30
CA ALA A 364 -16.65 7.29 -12.01
C ALA A 364 -15.51 7.50 -11.00
N LEU A 365 -14.26 7.50 -11.47
CA LEU A 365 -13.08 7.80 -10.63
C LEU A 365 -13.12 9.25 -10.13
N ASP A 366 -13.38 10.22 -11.02
CA ASP A 366 -13.47 11.64 -10.68
C ASP A 366 -14.62 11.91 -9.69
N ALA A 367 -15.76 11.26 -9.89
CA ALA A 367 -16.90 11.36 -8.97
C ALA A 367 -16.57 10.79 -7.59
N ALA A 368 -15.85 9.66 -7.54
CA ALA A 368 -15.45 9.03 -6.31
C ALA A 368 -14.35 9.82 -5.58
N ASP A 369 -13.41 10.44 -6.31
CA ASP A 369 -12.43 11.39 -5.78
C ASP A 369 -13.11 12.58 -5.09
N LYS A 370 -14.05 13.23 -5.78
CA LYS A 370 -14.82 14.34 -5.20
C LYS A 370 -15.53 13.89 -3.91
N ARG A 371 -16.16 12.72 -3.94
CA ARG A 371 -16.87 12.19 -2.77
C ARG A 371 -15.93 11.85 -1.60
N LEU A 372 -14.76 11.30 -1.90
CA LEU A 372 -13.72 11.02 -0.90
C LEU A 372 -13.26 12.32 -0.20
N LYS A 373 -13.04 13.39 -0.96
CA LYS A 373 -12.66 14.71 -0.43
C LYS A 373 -13.76 15.33 0.45
N GLU A 374 -15.01 15.22 0.05
CA GLU A 374 -16.15 15.68 0.86
C GLU A 374 -16.25 14.92 2.19
N ILE A 375 -16.16 13.58 2.14
CA ILE A 375 -16.25 12.73 3.34
C ILE A 375 -15.05 12.98 4.26
N SER A 376 -13.84 13.03 3.73
CA SER A 376 -12.63 13.29 4.54
C SER A 376 -12.69 14.64 5.25
N THR A 377 -13.14 15.70 4.56
CA THR A 377 -13.34 17.02 5.16
C THR A 377 -14.33 16.96 6.33
N ARG A 378 -15.46 16.26 6.15
CA ARG A 378 -16.47 16.07 7.20
C ARG A 378 -15.94 15.28 8.40
N LEU A 379 -15.01 14.35 8.16
CA LEU A 379 -14.37 13.53 9.20
C LEU A 379 -13.17 14.20 9.86
N GLY A 380 -12.75 15.39 9.40
CA GLY A 380 -11.53 16.05 9.87
C GLY A 380 -10.24 15.35 9.42
N LEU A 381 -10.30 14.52 8.37
CA LEU A 381 -9.13 13.86 7.79
C LEU A 381 -8.49 14.76 6.74
N THR A 382 -7.16 14.88 6.78
CA THR A 382 -6.41 15.53 5.70
C THR A 382 -5.88 14.48 4.73
N LEU A 383 -6.36 14.52 3.49
CA LEU A 383 -5.90 13.66 2.41
C LEU A 383 -4.91 14.41 1.52
N THR A 384 -3.73 13.83 1.33
CA THR A 384 -2.73 14.33 0.39
C THR A 384 -2.66 13.39 -0.81
N PRO A 385 -2.98 13.85 -2.04
CA PRO A 385 -2.89 12.99 -3.23
C PRO A 385 -1.45 12.55 -3.48
N LEU A 386 -1.26 11.28 -3.85
CA LEU A 386 0.05 10.71 -4.20
C LEU A 386 0.44 11.03 -5.64
N HIS A 387 0.41 12.31 -6.00
CA HIS A 387 0.75 12.73 -7.34
C HIS A 387 2.18 12.31 -7.73
N GLY A 388 2.30 11.71 -8.91
CA GLY A 388 3.54 11.11 -9.44
C GLY A 388 4.07 9.92 -8.63
N SER A 389 3.27 9.34 -7.74
CA SER A 389 3.61 8.12 -6.98
C SER A 389 2.37 7.21 -6.84
N GLN A 390 1.52 7.23 -7.86
CA GLN A 390 0.23 6.54 -7.82
C GLN A 390 0.41 5.03 -7.93
N LEU A 391 1.41 4.57 -8.68
CA LEU A 391 1.72 3.14 -8.77
C LEU A 391 2.25 2.60 -7.44
N ALA A 392 3.11 3.35 -6.76
CA ALA A 392 3.57 3.00 -5.42
C ALA A 392 2.40 2.96 -4.42
N GLY A 393 1.54 3.99 -4.42
CA GLY A 393 0.33 4.01 -3.59
C GLY A 393 -0.63 2.85 -3.89
N TYR A 394 -0.74 2.48 -5.16
CA TYR A 394 -1.52 1.32 -5.58
C TYR A 394 -0.92 0.02 -5.01
N ALA A 395 0.35 -0.26 -5.28
CA ALA A 395 1.05 -1.44 -4.77
C ALA A 395 1.00 -1.53 -3.23
N ALA A 396 1.15 -0.39 -2.53
CA ALA A 396 1.13 -0.30 -1.08
C ALA A 396 -0.22 -0.60 -0.41
N THR A 397 -1.28 -0.73 -1.20
CA THR A 397 -2.62 -1.12 -0.73
C THR A 397 -2.99 -2.55 -1.12
N LEU A 398 -2.07 -3.30 -1.73
CA LEU A 398 -2.20 -4.73 -1.99
C LEU A 398 -1.62 -5.53 -0.81
N PRO A 399 -2.19 -6.70 -0.47
CA PRO A 399 -1.65 -7.58 0.56
C PRO A 399 -0.45 -8.39 0.05
N LEU A 400 0.52 -7.73 -0.60
CA LEU A 400 1.68 -8.36 -1.26
C LEU A 400 3.01 -7.69 -0.87
N GLY A 401 3.02 -6.88 0.18
CA GLY A 401 4.23 -6.25 0.70
C GLY A 401 4.60 -4.92 0.07
N GLY A 402 3.73 -4.30 -0.73
CA GLY A 402 3.95 -2.95 -1.25
C GLY A 402 4.08 -1.91 -0.12
N ALA A 403 4.87 -0.87 -0.35
CA ALA A 403 4.97 0.30 0.53
C ALA A 403 5.08 1.58 -0.30
N ALA A 404 4.59 2.71 0.24
CA ALA A 404 4.59 4.02 -0.41
C ALA A 404 4.88 5.16 0.57
#